data_AF-A0A9P7Z2F7-F1
#
_entry.id   AF-A0A9P7Z2F7-F1
#
_cell.length_a   1.000
_cell.length_b   1.000
_cell.length_c   1.000
_cell.angle_alpha   90.00
_cell.angle_beta   90.00
_cell.angle_gamma   90.00
#
_symmetry.space_group_name_H-M   'P 1'
#
loop_
_entity.id
_entity.type
_entity.pdbx_description
1 polymer ?
#
loop_
_entity_poly.entity_id
_entity_poly.type
_entity_poly.pdbx_seq_one_letter_code
_entity_poly.pdbx_strand_id
1 'polypeptide(L)'
;MLDILRFEDAVDVMTSVLLKVAKIRIQVGRSGFQIINIGTTTNTAEIQKYTENDLAKKTFKKAIERIMKSGAGSVGIGLQKAWEEAFYWDIIKRHAETIDPLSLVTGRGPAGGCTLQEKAAAAEFIALVGIGTCDENQRRCRQWWKDLCDMKNAGVVTILLYRDAKFNKYCKSFPKRKHSPRELIDIIVSWEKVYSGYIRQIELRALEQAKGNLSGRLDLLHASIAEILSIPESAWDNGSNTWYSDEEEASYKLTSSCIATSTESNPKRLTEDTYIGSGTNKSFFVSIRPGAEKLVSVFPIVPVFPGDLLGIFSGKIRFSEHCNVAQAFEGPIPNLWLDYSQVTGTLNQMQVIHSGGAANVCLEWEGVNENVEAGPCKSWRVLVLAIRKIMPFEPLIRAAPSEKQFALHQSIDYARRGFLEEPL
;
A
#
# COMPACT_ATOMS: atom_id res chain seq x y z
N MET A 1 -2.43 1.24 -22.02
CA MET A 1 -2.30 2.13 -20.84
C MET A 1 -1.05 1.80 -19.99
N LEU A 2 -0.06 1.07 -20.54
CA LEU A 2 1.12 0.57 -19.82
C LEU A 2 2.47 1.09 -20.36
N ASP A 3 2.49 1.86 -21.45
CA ASP A 3 3.73 2.22 -22.18
C ASP A 3 4.52 3.42 -21.62
N ILE A 4 4.25 3.88 -20.39
CA ILE A 4 4.91 5.07 -19.81
C ILE A 4 5.81 4.72 -18.61
N LEU A 5 5.86 3.46 -18.19
CA LEU A 5 6.73 3.05 -17.10
C LEU A 5 8.08 2.60 -17.66
N ARG A 6 9.18 3.28 -17.27
CA ARG A 6 10.46 2.57 -17.10
C ARG A 6 10.24 1.57 -15.97
N PHE A 7 9.71 0.41 -16.34
CA PHE A 7 8.98 -0.47 -15.45
C PHE A 7 9.80 -0.88 -14.23
N GLU A 8 11.09 -1.16 -14.41
CA GLU A 8 11.98 -1.58 -13.33
C GLU A 8 12.25 -0.47 -12.31
N ASP A 9 12.59 0.74 -12.75
CA ASP A 9 12.81 1.90 -11.86
C ASP A 9 11.55 2.26 -11.08
N ALA A 10 10.40 2.26 -11.77
CA ALA A 10 9.11 2.58 -11.17
C ALA A 10 8.74 1.55 -10.09
N VAL A 11 8.88 0.26 -10.40
CA VAL A 11 8.63 -0.82 -9.45
C VAL A 11 9.52 -0.69 -8.22
N ASP A 12 10.81 -0.45 -8.41
CA ASP A 12 11.78 -0.40 -7.32
C ASP A 12 11.58 0.81 -6.38
N VAL A 13 11.29 1.98 -6.95
CA VAL A 13 11.02 3.21 -6.18
C VAL A 13 9.66 3.14 -5.51
N MET A 14 8.60 2.77 -6.24
CA MET A 14 7.24 2.77 -5.72
C MET A 14 7.02 1.68 -4.67
N THR A 15 7.70 0.54 -4.77
CA THR A 15 7.69 -0.47 -3.69
C THR A 15 8.18 0.12 -2.38
N SER A 16 9.26 0.91 -2.42
CA SER A 16 9.82 1.57 -1.22
C SER A 16 8.85 2.60 -0.62
N VAL A 17 8.18 3.37 -1.48
CA VAL A 17 7.13 4.32 -1.06
C VAL A 17 5.95 3.59 -0.42
N LEU A 18 5.45 2.52 -1.03
CA LEU A 18 4.31 1.73 -0.52
C LEU A 18 4.62 1.06 0.82
N LEU A 19 5.82 0.51 0.98
CA LEU A 19 6.30 -0.03 2.26
C LEU A 19 6.34 1.05 3.34
N LYS A 20 6.81 2.26 3.01
CA LYS A 20 6.78 3.40 3.94
C LYS A 20 5.36 3.81 4.31
N VAL A 21 4.41 3.81 3.38
CA VAL A 21 2.99 4.08 3.67
C VAL A 21 2.46 3.07 4.69
N ALA A 22 2.61 1.77 4.41
CA ALA A 22 2.11 0.70 5.27
C ALA A 22 2.70 0.82 6.68
N LYS A 23 4.04 0.97 6.78
CA LYS A 23 4.74 1.11 8.07
C LYS A 23 4.22 2.30 8.88
N ILE A 24 4.11 3.48 8.28
CA ILE A 24 3.64 4.67 8.99
C ILE A 24 2.19 4.49 9.43
N ARG A 25 1.34 3.95 8.56
CA ARG A 25 -0.10 3.85 8.84
C ARG A 25 -0.44 2.79 9.87
N ILE A 26 0.26 1.66 9.88
CA ILE A 26 0.10 0.63 10.92
C ILE A 26 0.54 1.20 12.29
N GLN A 27 1.66 1.93 12.33
CA GLN A 27 2.13 2.58 13.55
C GLN A 27 1.12 3.61 14.08
N VAL A 28 0.56 4.43 13.20
CA VAL A 28 -0.48 5.43 13.54
C VAL A 28 -1.75 4.75 14.02
N GLY A 29 -2.17 3.67 13.36
CA GLY A 29 -3.34 2.91 13.78
C GLY A 29 -3.18 2.36 15.20
N ARG A 30 -2.02 1.76 15.53
CA ARG A 30 -1.76 1.20 16.87
C ARG A 30 -1.65 2.25 17.96
N SER A 31 -1.06 3.41 17.66
CA SER A 31 -0.76 4.46 18.63
C SER A 31 -1.86 5.53 18.73
N GLY A 32 -2.90 5.43 17.91
CA GLY A 32 -3.84 6.52 17.64
C GLY A 32 -3.20 7.66 16.83
N PHE A 33 -4.04 8.57 16.33
CA PHE A 33 -3.54 9.82 15.76
C PHE A 33 -2.87 10.63 16.87
N GLN A 34 -1.54 10.72 16.83
CA GLN A 34 -0.81 11.61 17.71
C GLN A 34 -0.99 13.04 17.23
N ILE A 35 -1.91 13.78 17.86
CA ILE A 35 -1.89 15.24 17.84
C ILE A 35 -0.86 15.63 18.89
N ILE A 36 0.41 15.76 18.48
CA ILE A 36 1.42 16.27 19.40
C ILE A 36 1.18 17.79 19.47
N ASN A 37 1.03 18.29 20.70
CA ASN A 37 0.98 19.71 21.01
C ASN A 37 2.05 20.43 20.17
N ILE A 38 1.62 21.40 19.36
CA ILE A 38 2.36 22.11 18.29
C ILE A 38 2.21 21.48 16.88
N GLY A 39 0.98 21.40 16.36
CA GLY A 39 0.71 21.44 14.92
C GLY A 39 1.34 20.33 14.07
N THR A 40 1.58 19.16 14.65
CA THR A 40 2.08 17.98 13.95
C THR A 40 1.04 16.87 14.01
N THR A 41 0.72 16.32 12.83
CA THR A 41 -0.32 15.30 12.65
C THR A 41 0.16 14.28 11.63
N THR A 42 -0.33 13.05 11.74
CA THR A 42 -0.14 12.01 10.73
C THR A 42 -1.35 11.91 9.78
N ASN A 43 -2.39 12.71 10.02
CA ASN A 43 -3.55 12.80 9.13
C ASN A 43 -3.17 13.59 7.86
N THR A 44 -3.24 12.92 6.72
CA THR A 44 -2.81 13.47 5.43
C THR A 44 -3.66 14.65 4.96
N ALA A 45 -4.97 14.59 5.20
CA ALA A 45 -5.87 15.69 4.87
C ALA A 45 -5.60 16.92 5.75
N GLU A 46 -5.29 16.72 7.03
CA GLU A 46 -4.92 17.82 7.92
C GLU A 46 -3.55 18.41 7.56
N ILE A 47 -2.55 17.58 7.24
CA ILE A 47 -1.24 18.05 6.73
C ILE A 47 -1.45 18.94 5.51
N GLN A 48 -2.20 18.47 4.52
CA GLN A 48 -2.49 19.25 3.29
C GLN A 48 -3.18 20.56 3.62
N LYS A 49 -4.30 20.49 4.36
CA LYS A 49 -5.08 21.66 4.76
C LYS A 49 -4.24 22.67 5.53
N TYR A 50 -3.39 22.22 6.46
CA TYR A 50 -2.54 23.06 7.28
C TYR A 50 -1.42 23.72 6.47
N THR A 51 -0.77 22.98 5.58
CA THR A 51 0.31 23.52 4.74
C THR A 51 -0.23 24.52 3.72
N GLU A 52 -1.35 24.22 3.07
CA GLU A 52 -1.95 25.08 2.04
C GLU A 52 -2.62 26.34 2.63
N ASN A 53 -3.29 26.22 3.78
CA ASN A 53 -3.98 27.36 4.37
C ASN A 53 -3.09 28.20 5.29
N ASP A 54 -1.98 27.66 5.79
CA ASP A 54 -1.12 28.37 6.72
C ASP A 54 0.28 28.59 6.16
N LEU A 55 1.08 27.55 5.89
CA LEU A 55 2.47 27.73 5.44
C LEU A 55 2.55 28.49 4.11
N ALA A 56 1.74 28.10 3.13
CA ALA A 56 1.74 28.71 1.80
C ALA A 56 1.30 30.19 1.81
N LYS A 57 0.58 30.64 2.83
CA LYS A 57 0.08 32.03 2.95
C LYS A 57 0.92 32.90 3.88
N LYS A 58 1.84 32.33 4.67
CA LYS A 58 2.73 33.10 5.55
C LYS A 58 3.73 33.95 4.76
N THR A 59 4.18 35.03 5.40
CA THR A 59 5.32 35.84 4.96
C THR A 59 6.61 35.03 5.08
N PHE A 60 7.64 35.40 4.31
CA PHE A 60 8.92 34.68 4.26
C PHE A 60 9.49 34.36 5.65
N LYS A 61 9.64 35.38 6.51
CA LYS A 61 10.16 35.22 7.88
C LYS A 61 9.28 34.30 8.75
N LYS A 62 7.96 34.47 8.72
CA LYS A 62 7.02 33.64 9.51
C LYS A 62 6.99 32.18 9.02
N ALA A 63 7.18 31.96 7.72
CA ALA A 63 7.26 30.62 7.15
C ALA A 63 8.53 29.89 7.64
N ILE A 64 9.68 30.58 7.62
CA ILE A 64 10.95 30.04 8.12
C ILE A 64 10.88 29.74 9.61
N GLU A 65 10.38 30.66 10.44
CA GLU A 65 10.22 30.44 11.88
C GLU A 65 9.41 29.17 12.19
N ARG A 66 8.36 28.89 11.41
CA ARG A 66 7.55 27.68 11.54
C ARG A 66 8.31 26.43 11.09
N ILE A 67 9.01 26.49 9.95
CA ILE A 67 9.85 25.38 9.45
C ILE A 67 10.91 25.01 10.48
N MET A 68 11.59 25.98 11.08
CA MET A 68 12.59 25.74 12.14
C MET A 68 11.97 25.12 13.40
N LYS A 69 10.79 25.59 13.82
CA LYS A 69 10.07 25.05 15.00
C LYS A 69 9.61 23.61 14.80
N SER A 70 9.33 23.18 13.56
CA SER A 70 9.00 21.78 13.23
C SER A 70 10.20 20.82 13.33
N GLY A 71 11.39 21.31 13.65
CA GLY A 71 12.65 20.56 13.67
C GLY A 71 12.69 19.33 14.59
N ALA A 72 11.98 19.32 15.71
CA ALA A 72 12.17 18.36 16.80
C ALA A 72 11.05 17.29 16.95
N GLY A 73 11.34 16.03 16.59
CA GLY A 73 10.71 14.79 17.13
C GLY A 73 9.44 14.19 16.48
N SER A 74 9.39 12.86 16.32
CA SER A 74 8.26 11.97 15.89
C SER A 74 8.08 11.67 14.38
N VAL A 75 7.33 10.59 14.07
CA VAL A 75 7.06 10.09 12.71
C VAL A 75 6.12 11.03 11.92
N GLY A 76 5.18 11.70 12.59
CA GLY A 76 4.30 12.71 11.99
C GLY A 76 5.08 13.91 11.43
N ILE A 77 6.17 14.29 12.10
CA ILE A 77 7.09 15.31 11.59
C ILE A 77 7.72 14.89 10.26
N GLY A 78 7.97 13.60 10.03
CA GLY A 78 8.54 13.12 8.78
C GLY A 78 7.62 13.33 7.55
N LEU A 79 6.34 12.98 7.67
CA LEU A 79 5.36 13.18 6.59
C LEU A 79 5.10 14.66 6.33
N GLN A 80 4.90 15.42 7.39
CA GLN A 80 4.65 16.85 7.29
C GLN A 80 5.84 17.59 6.68
N LYS A 81 7.09 17.32 7.11
CA LYS A 81 8.29 17.92 6.51
C LYS A 81 8.43 17.58 5.03
N ALA A 82 8.13 16.33 4.65
CA ALA A 82 8.13 15.95 3.24
C ALA A 82 7.12 16.82 2.47
N TRP A 83 5.87 16.91 2.93
CA TRP A 83 4.88 17.74 2.26
C TRP A 83 5.24 19.23 2.23
N GLU A 84 5.68 19.80 3.35
CA GLU A 84 6.06 21.21 3.47
C GLU A 84 7.24 21.58 2.55
N GLU A 85 8.22 20.71 2.37
CA GLU A 85 9.38 20.95 1.48
C GLU A 85 8.94 21.15 0.00
N ALA A 86 7.79 20.60 -0.42
CA ALA A 86 7.25 20.86 -1.77
C ALA A 86 6.74 22.30 -1.96
N PHE A 87 6.61 23.08 -0.89
CA PHE A 87 6.20 24.50 -0.92
C PHE A 87 7.37 25.46 -0.73
N TYR A 88 8.58 24.99 -0.42
CA TYR A 88 9.72 25.87 -0.16
C TYR A 88 10.04 26.76 -1.36
N TRP A 89 9.96 26.22 -2.58
CA TRP A 89 10.18 27.01 -3.79
C TRP A 89 9.10 28.09 -4.02
N ASP A 90 7.84 27.85 -3.62
CA ASP A 90 6.78 28.87 -3.69
C ASP A 90 6.99 29.99 -2.67
N ILE A 91 7.56 29.69 -1.50
CA ILE A 91 7.97 30.70 -0.51
C ILE A 91 9.14 31.54 -1.06
N ILE A 92 10.13 30.87 -1.65
CA ILE A 92 11.31 31.52 -2.24
C ILE A 92 10.92 32.42 -3.41
N LYS A 93 10.09 31.95 -4.35
CA LYS A 93 9.62 32.75 -5.51
C LYS A 93 8.91 34.02 -5.06
N ARG A 94 7.98 33.91 -4.10
CA ARG A 94 7.27 35.10 -3.55
C ARG A 94 8.20 36.09 -2.88
N HIS A 95 9.24 35.63 -2.19
CA HIS A 95 10.24 36.53 -1.60
C HIS A 95 11.13 37.17 -2.67
N ALA A 96 11.52 36.41 -3.69
CA ALA A 96 12.30 36.92 -4.82
C ALA A 96 11.62 38.08 -5.55
N GLU A 97 10.28 38.06 -5.65
CA GLU A 97 9.50 39.16 -6.22
C GLU A 97 9.61 40.48 -5.43
N THR A 98 9.99 40.42 -4.15
CA THR A 98 10.17 41.60 -3.29
C THR A 98 11.58 42.16 -3.30
N ILE A 99 12.54 41.44 -3.89
CA ILE A 99 13.95 41.87 -3.95
C ILE A 99 14.13 42.86 -5.11
N ASP A 100 14.63 44.05 -4.79
CA ASP A 100 14.98 45.05 -5.80
C ASP A 100 16.06 44.50 -6.76
N PRO A 101 15.79 44.38 -8.07
CA PRO A 101 16.77 43.91 -9.05
C PRO A 101 18.08 44.72 -9.04
N LEU A 102 18.00 46.02 -8.71
CA LEU A 102 19.14 46.95 -8.71
C LEU A 102 20.05 46.77 -7.49
N SER A 103 19.56 46.12 -6.43
CA SER A 103 20.31 45.84 -5.21
C SER A 103 21.25 44.64 -5.33
N LEU A 104 21.14 43.85 -6.41
CA LEU A 104 21.89 42.62 -6.60
C LEU A 104 23.13 42.82 -7.47
N VAL A 105 24.30 42.46 -6.94
CA VAL A 105 25.54 42.41 -7.71
C VAL A 105 25.40 41.32 -8.78
N THR A 106 25.68 41.66 -10.04
CA THR A 106 25.70 40.70 -11.16
C THR A 106 26.77 39.63 -10.93
N GLY A 107 26.37 38.50 -10.35
CA GLY A 107 27.24 37.35 -10.17
C GLY A 107 27.53 36.67 -11.50
N ARG A 108 28.82 36.49 -11.84
CA ARG A 108 29.25 35.68 -12.98
C ARG A 108 28.96 34.20 -12.69
N GLY A 109 27.92 33.68 -13.32
CA GLY A 109 27.63 32.24 -13.30
C GLY A 109 26.50 31.92 -14.27
N PRO A 110 26.43 30.68 -14.80
CA PRO A 110 25.41 30.32 -15.79
C PRO A 110 24.01 30.65 -15.28
N ALA A 111 23.15 31.14 -16.19
CA ALA A 111 21.71 31.24 -15.98
C ALA A 111 21.14 29.81 -15.95
N GLY A 112 21.38 29.07 -14.86
CA GLY A 112 20.89 27.72 -14.63
C GLY A 112 19.37 27.68 -14.38
N GLY A 113 18.59 28.40 -15.19
CA GLY A 113 17.12 28.43 -15.13
C GLY A 113 16.52 29.11 -13.89
N CYS A 114 17.28 29.96 -13.19
CA CYS A 114 16.80 30.79 -12.07
C CYS A 114 17.28 32.24 -12.23
N THR A 115 16.46 33.21 -11.85
CA THR A 115 16.79 34.65 -11.84
C THR A 115 17.82 34.98 -10.75
N LEU A 116 18.41 36.18 -10.81
CA LEU A 116 19.31 36.65 -9.74
C LEU A 116 18.55 36.81 -8.42
N GLN A 117 17.31 37.31 -8.46
CA GLN A 117 16.48 37.41 -7.25
C GLN A 117 16.16 36.04 -6.65
N GLU A 118 15.80 35.05 -7.48
CA GLU A 118 15.53 33.68 -7.01
C GLU A 118 16.77 33.03 -6.38
N LYS A 119 17.96 33.28 -6.96
CA LYS A 119 19.23 32.81 -6.37
C LYS A 119 19.50 33.45 -5.02
N ALA A 120 19.29 34.77 -4.88
CA ALA A 120 19.47 35.50 -3.64
C ALA A 120 18.47 35.06 -2.56
N ALA A 121 17.17 35.02 -2.89
CA ALA A 121 16.12 34.57 -1.98
C ALA A 121 16.34 33.13 -1.50
N ALA A 122 16.78 32.23 -2.39
CA ALA A 122 17.09 30.85 -2.01
C ALA A 122 18.33 30.76 -1.11
N ALA A 123 19.37 31.57 -1.36
CA ALA A 123 20.55 31.61 -0.50
C ALA A 123 20.22 32.10 0.91
N GLU A 124 19.39 33.15 1.01
CA GLU A 124 18.86 33.65 2.28
C GLU A 124 18.03 32.57 2.98
N PHE A 125 17.12 31.90 2.26
CA PHE A 125 16.32 30.81 2.81
C PHE A 125 17.21 29.69 3.38
N ILE A 126 18.19 29.21 2.60
CA ILE A 126 19.14 28.15 3.00
C ILE A 126 19.90 28.51 4.28
N ALA A 127 20.41 29.74 4.35
CA ALA A 127 21.13 30.23 5.51
C ALA A 127 20.24 30.25 6.76
N LEU A 128 18.99 30.72 6.62
CA LEU A 128 18.05 30.83 7.73
C LEU A 128 17.52 29.48 8.21
N VAL A 129 17.34 28.49 7.33
CA VAL A 129 16.94 27.13 7.74
C VAL A 129 18.12 26.27 8.24
N GLY A 130 19.34 26.81 8.25
CA GLY A 130 20.53 26.13 8.76
C GLY A 130 21.08 25.02 7.86
N ILE A 131 20.82 25.08 6.55
CA ILE A 131 21.38 24.14 5.57
C ILE A 131 22.75 24.65 5.11
N GLY A 132 23.69 23.73 4.81
CA GLY A 132 25.04 24.09 4.36
C GLY A 132 25.04 25.06 3.17
N THR A 133 25.86 26.11 3.23
CA THR A 133 25.79 27.26 2.32
C THR A 133 26.77 27.23 1.15
N CYS A 134 27.52 26.13 0.94
CA CYS A 134 28.44 26.06 -0.20
C CYS A 134 27.69 26.09 -1.55
N ASP A 135 28.29 26.68 -2.57
CA ASP A 135 27.63 26.99 -3.86
C ASP A 135 27.00 25.76 -4.53
N GLU A 136 27.72 24.63 -4.49
CA GLU A 136 27.22 23.36 -5.05
C GLU A 136 26.02 22.84 -4.27
N ASN A 137 26.01 22.96 -2.94
CA ASN A 137 24.86 22.57 -2.13
C ASN A 137 23.67 23.50 -2.38
N GLN A 138 23.91 24.82 -2.46
CA GLN A 138 22.83 25.76 -2.79
C GLN A 138 22.19 25.45 -4.14
N ARG A 139 23.02 25.14 -5.16
CA ARG A 139 22.53 24.73 -6.48
C ARG A 139 21.66 23.47 -6.39
N ARG A 140 22.10 22.46 -5.65
CA ARG A 140 21.35 21.20 -5.45
C ARG A 140 20.03 21.43 -4.73
N CYS A 141 20.02 22.23 -3.66
CA CYS A 141 18.80 22.59 -2.92
C CYS A 141 17.80 23.32 -3.81
N ARG A 142 18.24 24.35 -4.55
CA ARG A 142 17.37 25.08 -5.48
C ARG A 142 16.73 24.17 -6.50
N GLN A 143 17.55 23.34 -7.17
CA GLN A 143 17.04 22.43 -8.19
C GLN A 143 16.03 21.45 -7.59
N TRP A 144 16.34 20.87 -6.44
CA TRP A 144 15.50 19.91 -5.77
C TRP A 144 14.14 20.50 -5.36
N TRP A 145 14.12 21.67 -4.73
CA TRP A 145 12.86 22.31 -4.31
C TRP A 145 12.03 22.78 -5.50
N LYS A 146 12.69 23.23 -6.58
CA LYS A 146 12.00 23.54 -7.85
C LYS A 146 11.32 22.30 -8.43
N ASP A 147 12.02 21.16 -8.50
CA ASP A 147 11.44 19.91 -9.00
C ASP A 147 10.23 19.47 -8.15
N LEU A 148 10.34 19.51 -6.82
CA LEU A 148 9.24 19.15 -5.92
C LEU A 148 8.02 20.06 -6.10
N CYS A 149 8.26 21.36 -6.25
CA CYS A 149 7.23 22.35 -6.49
C CYS A 149 6.54 22.12 -7.85
N ASP A 150 7.32 21.84 -8.90
CA ASP A 150 6.80 21.56 -10.22
C ASP A 150 5.98 20.25 -10.26
N MET A 151 6.43 19.20 -9.55
CA MET A 151 5.67 17.96 -9.36
C MET A 151 4.34 18.22 -8.62
N LYS A 152 4.38 18.99 -7.52
CA LYS A 152 3.17 19.38 -6.78
C LYS A 152 2.19 20.12 -7.70
N ASN A 153 2.67 21.10 -8.45
CA ASN A 153 1.86 21.91 -9.35
C ASN A 153 1.29 21.09 -10.52
N ALA A 154 1.96 19.99 -10.89
CA ALA A 154 1.47 19.01 -11.86
C ALA A 154 0.46 18.01 -11.27
N GLY A 155 0.11 18.12 -9.98
CA GLY A 155 -0.88 17.28 -9.31
C GLY A 155 -0.32 16.05 -8.60
N VAL A 156 1.01 15.94 -8.43
CA VAL A 156 1.60 14.86 -7.62
C VAL A 156 1.45 15.19 -6.14
N VAL A 157 0.55 14.49 -5.45
CA VAL A 157 0.23 14.78 -4.05
C VAL A 157 0.63 13.63 -3.15
N THR A 158 0.12 12.44 -3.44
CA THR A 158 0.21 11.27 -2.56
C THR A 158 1.65 10.77 -2.48
N ILE A 159 2.31 10.67 -3.63
CA ILE A 159 3.72 10.26 -3.70
C ILE A 159 4.60 11.29 -2.99
N LEU A 160 4.38 12.59 -3.19
CA LEU A 160 5.21 13.62 -2.54
C LEU A 160 5.09 13.58 -1.02
N LEU A 161 3.91 13.28 -0.49
CA LEU A 161 3.70 13.19 0.94
C LEU A 161 4.41 11.95 1.55
N TYR A 162 4.41 10.84 0.83
CA TYR A 162 5.03 9.59 1.28
C TYR A 162 6.47 9.36 0.82
N ARG A 163 7.03 10.24 -0.01
CA ARG A 163 8.35 10.06 -0.62
C ARG A 163 9.43 9.73 0.40
N ASP A 164 10.37 8.88 0.00
CA ASP A 164 11.46 8.42 0.85
C ASP A 164 12.83 8.72 0.25
N ALA A 165 13.89 8.21 0.88
CA ALA A 165 15.25 8.42 0.40
C ALA A 165 15.46 7.85 -1.01
N LYS A 166 14.76 6.77 -1.38
CA LYS A 166 14.91 6.11 -2.67
C LYS A 166 14.27 6.90 -3.79
N PHE A 167 13.04 7.39 -3.57
CA PHE A 167 12.38 8.35 -4.46
C PHE A 167 13.23 9.62 -4.64
N ASN A 168 13.73 10.18 -3.52
CA ASN A 168 14.56 11.38 -3.56
C ASN A 168 15.86 11.14 -4.34
N LYS A 169 16.49 9.96 -4.17
CA LYS A 169 17.69 9.57 -4.91
C LYS A 169 17.39 9.47 -6.40
N TYR A 170 16.33 8.77 -6.78
CA TYR A 170 15.89 8.63 -8.18
C TYR A 170 15.75 9.99 -8.87
N CYS A 171 15.00 10.90 -8.25
CA CYS A 171 14.77 12.24 -8.81
C CYS A 171 16.07 13.07 -8.90
N LYS A 172 16.94 12.98 -7.89
CA LYS A 172 18.23 13.71 -7.86
C LYS A 172 19.24 13.14 -8.86
N SER A 173 19.22 11.83 -9.12
CA SER A 173 20.10 11.17 -10.08
C SER A 173 19.56 11.15 -11.52
N PHE A 174 18.32 11.61 -11.73
CA PHE A 174 17.70 11.61 -13.05
C PHE A 174 18.57 12.38 -14.06
N PRO A 175 18.94 11.80 -15.21
CA PRO A 175 19.92 12.39 -16.13
C PRO A 175 19.32 13.54 -16.97
N LYS A 176 19.03 14.68 -16.31
CA LYS A 176 18.45 15.91 -16.91
C LYS A 176 19.29 16.56 -18.02
N ARG A 177 20.53 16.12 -18.22
CA ARG A 177 21.36 16.55 -19.36
C ARG A 177 21.01 15.80 -20.65
N LYS A 178 20.42 14.61 -20.53
CA LYS A 178 20.02 13.73 -21.64
C LYS A 178 18.51 13.79 -21.92
N HIS A 179 17.76 14.35 -20.99
CA HIS A 179 16.30 14.34 -20.96
C HIS A 179 15.78 15.75 -20.70
N SER A 180 14.57 16.05 -21.18
CA SER A 180 13.98 17.36 -20.89
C SER A 180 13.70 17.49 -19.38
N PRO A 181 13.80 18.68 -18.76
CA PRO A 181 13.43 18.87 -17.35
C PRO A 181 11.99 18.43 -17.03
N ARG A 182 11.10 18.48 -18.03
CA ARG A 182 9.69 18.09 -17.94
C ARG A 182 9.50 16.57 -17.89
N GLU A 183 10.42 15.81 -18.48
CA GLU A 183 10.32 14.34 -18.57
C GLU A 183 10.28 13.68 -17.19
N LEU A 184 11.07 14.15 -16.23
CA LEU A 184 11.01 13.66 -14.85
C LEU A 184 9.61 13.89 -14.25
N ILE A 185 9.05 15.10 -14.44
CA ILE A 185 7.73 15.45 -13.90
C ILE A 185 6.66 14.57 -14.53
N ASP A 186 6.69 14.39 -15.86
CA ASP A 186 5.73 13.55 -16.58
C ASP A 186 5.81 12.08 -16.12
N ILE A 187 7.02 11.57 -15.87
CA ILE A 187 7.22 10.23 -15.29
C ILE A 187 6.58 10.13 -13.90
N ILE A 188 6.88 11.07 -12.98
CA ILE A 188 6.32 11.01 -11.62
C ILE A 188 4.78 11.20 -11.64
N VAL A 189 4.25 12.05 -12.52
CA VAL A 189 2.81 12.20 -12.73
C VAL A 189 2.18 10.88 -13.21
N SER A 190 2.87 10.15 -14.10
CA SER A 190 2.39 8.83 -14.53
C SER A 190 2.34 7.84 -13.36
N TRP A 191 3.31 7.89 -12.43
CA TRP A 191 3.30 7.05 -11.24
C TRP A 191 2.18 7.45 -10.27
N GLU A 192 1.95 8.74 -10.07
CA GLU A 192 0.85 9.23 -9.22
C GLU A 192 -0.50 8.73 -9.76
N LYS A 193 -0.73 8.81 -11.07
CA LYS A 193 -1.97 8.32 -11.71
C LYS A 193 -2.22 6.82 -11.46
N VAL A 194 -1.16 6.02 -11.40
CA VAL A 194 -1.26 4.58 -11.17
C VAL A 194 -1.38 4.26 -9.68
N TYR A 195 -0.53 4.85 -8.83
CA TYR A 195 -0.34 4.41 -7.45
C TYR A 195 -1.13 5.19 -6.41
N SER A 196 -1.61 6.42 -6.69
CA SER A 196 -2.31 7.24 -5.68
C SER A 196 -3.53 6.53 -5.07
N GLY A 197 -4.35 5.89 -5.90
CA GLY A 197 -5.50 5.10 -5.45
C GLY A 197 -5.09 3.95 -4.53
N TYR A 198 -4.03 3.21 -4.89
CA TYR A 198 -3.54 2.10 -4.09
C TYR A 198 -2.86 2.53 -2.79
N ILE A 199 -2.16 3.67 -2.79
CA ILE A 199 -1.62 4.26 -1.55
C ILE A 199 -2.78 4.57 -0.61
N ARG A 200 -3.86 5.17 -1.10
CA ARG A 200 -5.03 5.48 -0.26
C ARG A 200 -5.74 4.21 0.25
N GLN A 201 -5.81 3.15 -0.55
CA GLN A 201 -6.31 1.85 -0.09
C GLN A 201 -5.46 1.28 1.05
N ILE A 202 -4.13 1.32 0.93
CA ILE A 202 -3.19 0.94 2.00
C ILE A 202 -3.45 1.78 3.26
N GLU A 203 -3.61 3.09 3.15
CA GLU A 203 -3.90 3.95 4.30
C GLU A 203 -5.18 3.51 5.04
N LEU A 204 -6.27 3.29 4.30
CA LEU A 204 -7.56 2.92 4.88
C LEU A 204 -7.53 1.52 5.50
N ARG A 205 -6.92 0.54 4.82
CA ARG A 205 -6.76 -0.82 5.37
C ARG A 205 -5.99 -0.79 6.69
N ALA A 206 -4.96 0.04 6.81
CA ALA A 206 -4.08 0.03 7.98
C ALA A 206 -4.82 0.60 9.19
N LEU A 207 -5.65 1.62 8.96
CA LEU A 207 -6.51 2.20 9.98
C LEU A 207 -7.59 1.21 10.43
N GLU A 208 -8.21 0.46 9.52
CA GLU A 208 -9.20 -0.57 9.88
C GLU A 208 -8.58 -1.75 10.62
N GLN A 209 -7.46 -2.27 10.13
CA GLN A 209 -6.74 -3.36 10.80
C GLN A 209 -6.30 -2.98 12.21
N ALA A 210 -5.89 -1.72 12.42
CA ALA A 210 -5.55 -1.23 13.76
C ALA A 210 -6.74 -1.14 14.71
N LYS A 211 -7.98 -1.03 14.20
CA LYS A 211 -9.21 -1.17 14.99
C LYS A 211 -9.59 -2.63 15.22
N GLY A 212 -8.77 -3.59 14.78
CA GLY A 212 -9.04 -5.02 14.84
C GLY A 212 -9.88 -5.55 13.66
N ASN A 213 -10.20 -4.71 12.66
CA ASN A 213 -11.01 -5.12 11.51
C ASN A 213 -10.12 -5.65 10.38
N LEU A 214 -10.02 -6.98 10.28
CA LEU A 214 -9.25 -7.68 9.24
C LEU A 214 -10.11 -8.14 8.05
N SER A 215 -11.41 -7.83 8.05
CA SER A 215 -12.37 -8.37 7.07
C SER A 215 -12.07 -7.97 5.61
N GLY A 216 -11.43 -6.82 5.40
CA GLY A 216 -11.15 -6.30 4.06
C GLY A 216 -12.38 -5.75 3.31
N ARG A 217 -13.52 -5.55 4.00
CA ARG A 217 -14.76 -5.01 3.41
C ARG A 217 -14.61 -3.68 2.67
N LEU A 218 -13.57 -2.90 2.98
CA LEU A 218 -13.21 -1.68 2.25
C LEU A 218 -13.06 -1.91 0.73
N ASP A 219 -12.63 -3.10 0.32
CA ASP A 219 -12.48 -3.44 -1.09
C ASP A 219 -13.84 -3.44 -1.82
N LEU A 220 -14.94 -3.80 -1.15
CA LEU A 220 -16.31 -3.77 -1.68
C LEU A 220 -16.88 -2.35 -1.80
N LEU A 221 -16.42 -1.42 -0.95
CA LEU A 221 -16.89 -0.03 -0.96
C LEU A 221 -16.36 0.78 -2.15
N HIS A 222 -15.40 0.23 -2.90
CA HIS A 222 -14.89 0.89 -4.09
C HIS A 222 -15.96 0.82 -5.20
N ALA A 223 -16.42 1.98 -5.69
CA ALA A 223 -17.56 2.06 -6.62
C ALA A 223 -17.43 1.11 -7.83
N SER A 224 -16.24 1.05 -8.44
CA SER A 224 -15.99 0.17 -9.58
C SER A 224 -15.98 -1.33 -9.26
N ILE A 225 -15.77 -1.71 -7.99
CA ILE A 225 -15.91 -3.09 -7.52
C ILE A 225 -17.37 -3.40 -7.20
N ALA A 226 -18.07 -2.47 -6.54
CA ALA A 226 -19.50 -2.60 -6.23
C ALA A 226 -20.38 -2.72 -7.48
N GLU A 227 -19.96 -2.15 -8.61
CA GLU A 227 -20.64 -2.31 -9.91
C GLU A 227 -20.50 -3.73 -10.49
N ILE A 228 -19.50 -4.49 -10.05
CA ILE A 228 -19.19 -5.83 -10.57
C ILE A 228 -19.64 -6.92 -9.58
N LEU A 229 -19.33 -6.75 -8.30
CA LEU A 229 -19.60 -7.72 -7.25
C LEU A 229 -20.92 -7.37 -6.53
N SER A 230 -21.81 -8.35 -6.45
CA SER A 230 -23.07 -8.29 -5.72
C SER A 230 -22.99 -9.21 -4.50
N ILE A 231 -22.16 -8.82 -3.51
CA ILE A 231 -21.84 -9.63 -2.33
C ILE A 231 -22.29 -8.88 -1.07
N PRO A 232 -23.04 -9.52 -0.15
CA PRO A 232 -23.32 -8.93 1.16
C PRO A 232 -22.03 -8.72 1.96
N GLU A 233 -21.86 -7.55 2.60
CA GLU A 233 -20.66 -7.27 3.41
C GLU A 233 -20.42 -8.30 4.53
N SER A 234 -21.49 -8.90 5.06
CA SER A 234 -21.42 -9.95 6.08
C SER A 234 -20.75 -11.24 5.60
N ALA A 235 -20.77 -11.49 4.29
CA ALA A 235 -20.17 -12.67 3.66
C ALA A 235 -18.72 -12.43 3.21
N TRP A 236 -18.15 -11.23 3.43
CA TRP A 236 -16.78 -10.89 3.04
C TRP A 236 -15.84 -10.85 4.26
N ASP A 237 -14.89 -11.77 4.30
CA ASP A 237 -13.87 -11.85 5.36
C ASP A 237 -12.50 -12.32 4.86
N ASN A 238 -11.50 -11.44 4.87
CA ASN A 238 -10.11 -11.75 4.54
C ASN A 238 -9.25 -12.13 5.76
N GLY A 239 -9.83 -12.09 6.97
CA GLY A 239 -9.08 -12.08 8.22
C GLY A 239 -9.02 -13.41 8.95
N SER A 240 -9.93 -14.35 8.66
CA SER A 240 -10.01 -15.60 9.40
C SER A 240 -10.71 -16.73 8.66
N ASN A 241 -10.51 -17.94 9.15
CA ASN A 241 -11.35 -19.09 8.84
C ASN A 241 -11.97 -19.59 10.15
N THR A 242 -13.27 -19.37 10.33
CA THR A 242 -14.00 -19.85 11.51
C THR A 242 -14.58 -21.22 11.25
N TRP A 243 -14.82 -22.00 12.31
CA TRP A 243 -15.57 -23.24 12.18
C TRP A 243 -17.00 -22.96 11.71
N TYR A 244 -17.54 -23.90 10.93
CA TYR A 244 -18.92 -23.81 10.47
C TYR A 244 -19.93 -23.92 11.61
N SER A 245 -19.67 -24.80 12.58
CA SER A 245 -20.44 -24.92 13.81
C SER A 245 -19.58 -25.40 14.98
N ASP A 246 -20.05 -25.15 16.20
CA ASP A 246 -19.39 -25.57 17.44
C ASP A 246 -19.34 -27.10 17.55
N GLU A 247 -20.30 -27.82 16.96
CA GLU A 247 -20.35 -29.29 16.96
C GLU A 247 -19.26 -29.90 16.07
N GLU A 248 -18.99 -29.31 14.89
CA GLU A 248 -17.92 -29.76 14.03
C GLU A 248 -16.56 -29.48 14.68
N GLU A 249 -16.40 -28.32 15.32
CA GLU A 249 -15.20 -27.99 16.09
C GLU A 249 -14.96 -28.96 17.26
N ALA A 250 -16.01 -29.25 18.04
CA ALA A 250 -15.92 -30.19 19.15
C ALA A 250 -15.58 -31.61 18.67
N SER A 251 -16.21 -32.05 17.57
CA SER A 251 -15.95 -33.35 16.95
C SER A 251 -14.50 -33.46 16.52
N TYR A 252 -13.99 -32.46 15.81
CA TYR A 252 -12.57 -32.39 15.41
C TYR A 252 -11.64 -32.46 16.63
N LYS A 253 -11.89 -31.67 17.69
CA LYS A 253 -11.05 -31.65 18.90
C LYS A 253 -11.02 -32.99 19.63
N LEU A 254 -12.07 -33.81 19.53
CA LEU A 254 -12.14 -35.14 20.15
C LEU A 254 -11.39 -36.20 19.33
N THR A 255 -11.39 -36.10 18.00
CA THR A 255 -10.86 -37.14 17.12
C THR A 255 -9.47 -36.86 16.58
N SER A 256 -9.08 -35.59 16.49
CA SER A 256 -7.83 -35.18 15.82
C SER A 256 -6.61 -35.33 16.73
N SER A 257 -5.54 -35.89 16.17
CA SER A 257 -4.19 -35.90 16.75
C SER A 257 -3.25 -34.90 16.07
N CYS A 258 -3.77 -34.00 15.22
CA CYS A 258 -2.96 -33.02 14.51
C CYS A 258 -2.23 -32.08 15.47
N ILE A 259 -0.96 -31.84 15.18
CA ILE A 259 -0.11 -30.90 15.90
C ILE A 259 -0.18 -29.55 15.19
N ALA A 260 -0.24 -28.47 15.97
CA ALA A 260 -0.16 -27.12 15.45
C ALA A 260 1.21 -26.86 14.84
N THR A 261 1.23 -26.30 13.64
CA THR A 261 2.44 -25.85 12.94
C THR A 261 2.75 -24.37 13.22
N SER A 262 1.85 -23.67 13.90
CA SER A 262 1.94 -22.25 14.18
C SER A 262 1.35 -21.88 15.53
N THR A 263 2.01 -20.94 16.22
CA THR A 263 1.49 -20.29 17.44
C THR A 263 0.99 -18.87 17.16
N GLU A 264 1.00 -18.44 15.90
CA GLU A 264 0.69 -17.06 15.54
C GLU A 264 -0.80 -16.85 15.32
N SER A 265 -1.38 -15.92 16.08
CA SER A 265 -2.73 -15.43 15.83
C SER A 265 -2.85 -14.76 14.46
N ASN A 266 -4.05 -14.72 13.90
CA ASN A 266 -4.28 -14.07 12.60
C ASN A 266 -3.87 -12.58 12.59
N PRO A 267 -4.19 -11.76 13.61
CA PRO A 267 -3.70 -10.39 13.67
C PRO A 267 -2.17 -10.32 13.67
N LYS A 268 -1.49 -11.19 14.40
CA LYS A 268 -0.02 -11.23 14.42
C LYS A 268 0.51 -11.60 13.04
N ARG A 269 0.01 -12.70 12.45
CA ARG A 269 0.42 -13.19 11.13
C ARG A 269 0.24 -12.15 10.04
N LEU A 270 -0.88 -11.43 10.05
CA LEU A 270 -1.25 -10.49 8.99
C LEU A 270 -0.70 -9.07 9.18
N THR A 271 -0.46 -8.62 10.42
CA THR A 271 -0.21 -7.20 10.71
C THR A 271 1.13 -6.90 11.38
N GLU A 272 1.91 -7.89 11.82
CA GLU A 272 3.14 -7.60 12.55
C GLU A 272 4.15 -6.85 11.67
N ASP A 273 4.67 -5.75 12.20
CA ASP A 273 5.57 -4.84 11.47
C ASP A 273 6.87 -5.55 11.04
N THR A 274 7.26 -6.59 11.78
CA THR A 274 8.40 -7.45 11.47
C THR A 274 8.19 -8.23 10.18
N TYR A 275 6.98 -8.70 9.89
CA TYR A 275 6.66 -9.43 8.65
C TYR A 275 6.47 -8.52 7.44
N ILE A 276 5.90 -7.34 7.66
CA ILE A 276 5.74 -6.33 6.61
C ILE A 276 7.08 -5.65 6.30
N GLY A 277 7.90 -5.43 7.33
CA GLY A 277 9.24 -4.84 7.23
C GLY A 277 10.33 -5.80 6.72
N SER A 278 10.25 -7.10 7.06
CA SER A 278 11.08 -8.15 6.46
C SER A 278 10.68 -8.46 5.02
N GLY A 279 9.45 -8.11 4.65
CA GLY A 279 8.95 -8.18 3.29
C GLY A 279 8.40 -9.55 2.90
N THR A 280 8.27 -10.51 3.81
CA THR A 280 7.71 -11.84 3.51
C THR A 280 6.18 -11.90 3.59
N ASN A 281 5.53 -10.97 4.30
CA ASN A 281 4.09 -10.79 4.24
C ASN A 281 3.74 -9.64 3.29
N LYS A 282 3.07 -9.98 2.19
CA LYS A 282 2.59 -9.08 1.14
C LYS A 282 1.07 -8.89 1.15
N SER A 283 0.35 -9.47 2.11
CA SER A 283 -1.12 -9.42 2.15
C SER A 283 -1.69 -8.02 2.09
N PHE A 284 -0.99 -7.07 2.72
CA PHE A 284 -1.37 -5.66 2.72
C PHE A 284 -1.34 -5.00 1.33
N PHE A 285 -0.52 -5.55 0.43
CA PHE A 285 -0.28 -5.05 -0.92
C PHE A 285 -1.07 -5.83 -1.98
N VAL A 286 -1.87 -6.83 -1.59
CA VAL A 286 -2.82 -7.46 -2.51
C VAL A 286 -4.02 -6.53 -2.66
N SER A 287 -4.46 -6.32 -3.90
CA SER A 287 -5.60 -5.45 -4.22
C SER A 287 -6.48 -6.10 -5.28
N ILE A 288 -7.71 -5.60 -5.35
CA ILE A 288 -8.71 -6.01 -6.33
C ILE A 288 -9.06 -4.81 -7.21
N ARG A 289 -9.29 -5.06 -8.50
CA ARG A 289 -9.74 -4.05 -9.48
C ARG A 289 -10.68 -4.69 -10.50
N PRO A 290 -11.45 -3.89 -11.26
CA PRO A 290 -12.12 -4.36 -12.47
C PRO A 290 -11.13 -5.00 -13.46
N GLY A 291 -11.39 -6.25 -13.82
CA GLY A 291 -10.68 -7.02 -14.83
C GLY A 291 -11.37 -6.98 -16.20
N ALA A 292 -11.02 -7.94 -17.05
CA ALA A 292 -11.67 -8.14 -18.34
C ALA A 292 -13.11 -8.66 -18.15
N GLU A 293 -13.97 -8.46 -19.16
CA GLU A 293 -15.27 -9.12 -19.27
C GLU A 293 -16.22 -8.94 -18.07
N LYS A 294 -16.14 -7.81 -17.36
CA LYS A 294 -16.90 -7.53 -16.13
C LYS A 294 -16.58 -8.52 -14.99
N LEU A 295 -15.41 -9.13 -15.00
CA LEU A 295 -14.86 -9.85 -13.85
C LEU A 295 -13.96 -8.93 -13.05
N VAL A 296 -13.62 -9.34 -11.84
CA VAL A 296 -12.59 -8.71 -11.02
C VAL A 296 -11.24 -9.38 -11.27
N SER A 297 -10.16 -8.66 -10.96
CA SER A 297 -8.79 -9.15 -11.00
C SER A 297 -8.09 -8.83 -9.69
N VAL A 298 -7.47 -9.85 -9.10
CA VAL A 298 -6.69 -9.76 -7.87
C VAL A 298 -5.21 -9.77 -8.23
N PHE A 299 -4.42 -8.87 -7.67
CA PHE A 299 -2.99 -8.70 -8.00
C PHE A 299 -2.24 -8.02 -6.85
N PRO A 300 -0.92 -8.21 -6.74
CA PRO A 300 -0.09 -7.44 -5.82
C PRO A 300 0.31 -6.10 -6.44
N ILE A 301 0.49 -5.05 -5.64
CA ILE A 301 0.99 -3.73 -6.08
C ILE A 301 2.50 -3.53 -5.82
N VAL A 302 3.14 -4.54 -5.23
CA VAL A 302 4.59 -4.65 -5.01
C VAL A 302 5.08 -6.00 -5.55
N PRO A 303 6.38 -6.15 -5.88
CA PRO A 303 6.93 -7.44 -6.26
C PRO A 303 6.74 -8.47 -5.15
N VAL A 304 6.42 -9.69 -5.56
CA VAL A 304 6.25 -10.85 -4.68
C VAL A 304 7.24 -11.92 -5.10
N PHE A 305 7.83 -12.59 -4.11
CA PHE A 305 8.81 -13.66 -4.29
C PHE A 305 8.24 -15.01 -3.84
N PRO A 306 8.81 -16.14 -4.30
CA PRO A 306 8.37 -17.46 -3.85
C PRO A 306 8.40 -17.57 -2.31
N GLY A 307 7.34 -18.11 -1.72
CA GLY A 307 7.15 -18.26 -0.27
C GLY A 307 6.52 -17.04 0.41
N ASP A 308 6.38 -15.90 -0.26
CA ASP A 308 5.71 -14.74 0.31
C ASP A 308 4.23 -15.03 0.58
N LEU A 309 3.76 -14.59 1.75
CA LEU A 309 2.37 -14.67 2.17
C LEU A 309 1.54 -13.55 1.52
N LEU A 310 0.48 -13.93 0.81
CA LEU A 310 -0.45 -13.00 0.15
C LEU A 310 -1.76 -12.79 0.92
N GLY A 311 -2.03 -13.59 1.96
CA GLY A 311 -3.19 -13.44 2.85
C GLY A 311 -3.86 -14.77 3.16
N ILE A 312 -5.07 -14.70 3.73
CA ILE A 312 -5.88 -15.87 4.08
C ILE A 312 -6.95 -16.06 3.00
N PHE A 313 -7.10 -17.29 2.52
CA PHE A 313 -8.18 -17.68 1.62
C PHE A 313 -9.46 -17.88 2.43
N SER A 314 -10.53 -17.16 2.08
CA SER A 314 -11.73 -17.05 2.90
C SER A 314 -12.61 -18.29 2.81
N GLY A 315 -13.29 -18.60 3.90
CA GLY A 315 -14.21 -19.72 4.02
C GLY A 315 -14.37 -20.19 5.46
N LYS A 316 -15.30 -21.10 5.68
CA LYS A 316 -15.54 -21.77 6.96
C LYS A 316 -14.85 -23.13 6.99
N ILE A 317 -14.23 -23.46 8.12
CA ILE A 317 -13.66 -24.78 8.35
C ILE A 317 -14.79 -25.78 8.59
N ARG A 318 -14.75 -26.89 7.86
CA ARG A 318 -15.68 -28.02 7.98
C ARG A 318 -14.98 -29.26 8.50
N PHE A 319 -15.68 -30.03 9.33
CA PHE A 319 -15.28 -31.38 9.71
C PHE A 319 -16.43 -32.37 9.50
N SER A 320 -16.60 -32.81 8.25
CA SER A 320 -17.70 -33.70 7.84
C SER A 320 -17.35 -34.52 6.60
N GLU A 321 -18.04 -35.65 6.41
CA GLU A 321 -17.82 -36.58 5.28
C GLU A 321 -18.27 -36.01 3.93
N HIS A 322 -19.21 -35.07 3.92
CA HIS A 322 -19.84 -34.55 2.72
C HIS A 322 -19.17 -33.26 2.24
N CYS A 323 -18.16 -33.38 1.37
CA CYS A 323 -17.45 -32.24 0.79
C CYS A 323 -18.09 -31.76 -0.54
N ASN A 324 -18.54 -30.49 -0.59
CA ASN A 324 -18.94 -29.87 -1.86
C ASN A 324 -17.69 -29.45 -2.66
N VAL A 325 -17.17 -30.36 -3.47
CA VAL A 325 -15.94 -30.17 -4.26
C VAL A 325 -15.93 -28.97 -5.21
N ALA A 326 -17.08 -28.35 -5.51
CA ALA A 326 -17.15 -27.15 -6.35
C ALA A 326 -16.76 -25.88 -5.58
N GLN A 327 -17.13 -25.78 -4.30
CA GLN A 327 -16.88 -24.64 -3.41
C GLN A 327 -16.07 -25.01 -2.16
N ALA A 328 -15.21 -26.03 -2.31
CA ALA A 328 -14.37 -26.52 -1.24
C ALA A 328 -12.88 -26.49 -1.57
N PHE A 329 -12.06 -26.49 -0.53
CA PHE A 329 -10.65 -26.86 -0.60
C PHE A 329 -10.40 -27.96 0.43
N GLU A 330 -9.93 -29.13 0.00
CA GLU A 330 -9.73 -30.27 0.88
C GLU A 330 -8.57 -30.04 1.85
N GLY A 331 -8.75 -30.52 3.08
CA GLY A 331 -7.79 -30.42 4.17
C GLY A 331 -6.74 -31.53 4.18
N PRO A 332 -5.73 -31.39 5.05
CA PRO A 332 -4.65 -32.37 5.19
C PRO A 332 -5.08 -33.70 5.83
N ILE A 333 -6.28 -33.78 6.39
CA ILE A 333 -6.83 -35.00 7.02
C ILE A 333 -8.22 -35.31 6.48
N PRO A 334 -8.68 -36.57 6.55
CA PRO A 334 -10.05 -36.92 6.17
C PRO A 334 -11.09 -36.06 6.89
N ASN A 335 -12.16 -35.73 6.17
CA ASN A 335 -13.31 -34.94 6.63
C ASN A 335 -13.01 -33.46 6.95
N LEU A 336 -11.75 -33.02 7.00
CA LEU A 336 -11.40 -31.61 7.14
C LEU A 336 -11.39 -30.96 5.74
N TRP A 337 -12.11 -29.86 5.58
CA TRP A 337 -12.10 -29.08 4.34
C TRP A 337 -12.54 -27.64 4.62
N LEU A 338 -12.23 -26.73 3.70
CA LEU A 338 -12.64 -25.33 3.76
C LEU A 338 -13.82 -25.13 2.81
N ASP A 339 -14.93 -24.61 3.32
CA ASP A 339 -16.15 -24.28 2.60
C ASP A 339 -16.22 -22.77 2.35
N TYR A 340 -16.18 -22.34 1.09
CA TYR A 340 -16.32 -20.93 0.72
C TYR A 340 -17.67 -20.60 0.06
N SER A 341 -18.68 -21.46 0.22
CA SER A 341 -20.04 -21.23 -0.28
C SER A 341 -20.78 -20.11 0.46
N GLN A 342 -20.45 -19.84 1.73
CA GLN A 342 -21.12 -18.85 2.58
C GLN A 342 -20.27 -17.62 2.88
N VAL A 343 -18.95 -17.76 2.82
CA VAL A 343 -18.00 -16.70 3.14
C VAL A 343 -16.93 -16.68 2.05
N THR A 344 -16.70 -15.50 1.51
CA THR A 344 -15.75 -15.21 0.45
C THR A 344 -14.86 -14.03 0.84
N GLY A 345 -13.95 -13.65 -0.05
CA GLY A 345 -13.04 -12.54 0.18
C GLY A 345 -12.22 -12.22 -1.05
N THR A 346 -11.26 -11.31 -0.89
CA THR A 346 -10.42 -10.80 -1.99
C THR A 346 -9.71 -11.95 -2.70
N LEU A 347 -9.14 -12.90 -1.96
CA LEU A 347 -8.35 -14.00 -2.51
C LEU A 347 -9.21 -15.12 -3.12
N ASN A 348 -10.50 -15.19 -2.82
CA ASN A 348 -11.43 -16.09 -3.50
C ASN A 348 -11.70 -15.64 -4.95
N GLN A 349 -11.41 -14.37 -5.27
CA GLN A 349 -11.59 -13.77 -6.59
C GLN A 349 -10.37 -13.92 -7.51
N MET A 350 -9.34 -14.68 -7.10
CA MET A 350 -8.18 -14.97 -7.95
C MET A 350 -8.60 -15.75 -9.20
N GLN A 351 -7.83 -15.61 -10.27
CA GLN A 351 -8.08 -16.42 -11.47
C GLN A 351 -7.80 -17.89 -11.16
N VAL A 352 -8.60 -18.76 -11.77
CA VAL A 352 -8.49 -20.20 -11.59
C VAL A 352 -8.22 -20.85 -12.93
N ILE A 353 -7.20 -21.71 -12.96
CA ILE A 353 -6.82 -22.51 -14.13
C ILE A 353 -6.97 -24.00 -13.83
N HIS A 354 -6.98 -24.83 -14.88
CA HIS A 354 -6.95 -26.28 -14.74
C HIS A 354 -5.70 -26.76 -13.96
N SER A 355 -5.81 -27.94 -13.36
CA SER A 355 -4.68 -28.63 -12.74
C SER A 355 -3.54 -28.82 -13.75
N GLY A 356 -2.31 -28.55 -13.32
CA GLY A 356 -1.13 -28.58 -14.21
C GLY A 356 -0.91 -27.33 -15.06
N GLY A 357 -1.80 -26.32 -14.99
CA GLY A 357 -1.59 -25.03 -15.62
C GLY A 357 -0.51 -24.18 -14.92
N ALA A 358 -0.16 -23.04 -15.55
CA ALA A 358 0.87 -22.11 -15.05
C ALA A 358 0.39 -21.21 -13.90
N ALA A 359 0.08 -21.80 -12.74
CA ALA A 359 -0.28 -21.07 -11.54
C ALA A 359 0.91 -20.24 -11.02
N ASN A 360 0.62 -19.16 -10.30
CA ASN A 360 1.65 -18.35 -9.64
C ASN A 360 1.46 -18.27 -8.12
N VAL A 361 0.37 -18.82 -7.60
CA VAL A 361 0.09 -18.99 -6.16
C VAL A 361 -0.44 -20.39 -5.86
N CYS A 362 -0.30 -20.81 -4.60
CA CYS A 362 -0.92 -22.02 -4.05
C CYS A 362 -1.69 -21.71 -2.76
N LEU A 363 -2.56 -22.66 -2.38
CA LEU A 363 -3.25 -22.67 -1.09
C LEU A 363 -2.55 -23.64 -0.16
N GLU A 364 -2.30 -23.24 1.09
CA GLU A 364 -1.62 -24.06 2.09
C GLU A 364 -2.37 -24.05 3.41
N TRP A 365 -2.59 -25.23 3.99
CA TRP A 365 -3.22 -25.38 5.30
C TRP A 365 -2.20 -25.15 6.42
N GLU A 366 -2.57 -24.34 7.40
CA GLU A 366 -1.78 -24.11 8.59
C GLU A 366 -2.61 -24.42 9.84
N GLY A 367 -2.09 -25.33 10.67
CA GLY A 367 -2.70 -25.68 11.96
C GLY A 367 -2.20 -24.74 13.05
N VAL A 368 -3.12 -24.15 13.80
CA VAL A 368 -2.82 -23.08 14.74
C VAL A 368 -3.16 -23.51 16.18
N ASN A 369 -2.24 -23.22 17.10
CA ASN A 369 -2.50 -23.20 18.53
C ASN A 369 -1.72 -22.04 19.15
N GLU A 370 -2.43 -20.95 19.43
CA GLU A 370 -1.82 -19.71 19.93
C GLU A 370 -1.20 -19.83 21.34
N ASN A 371 -1.48 -20.93 22.06
CA ASN A 371 -1.07 -21.08 23.45
C ASN A 371 0.18 -21.95 23.63
N VAL A 372 0.40 -22.93 22.74
CA VAL A 372 1.43 -23.98 22.93
C VAL A 372 2.06 -24.32 21.58
N GLU A 373 3.37 -24.10 21.47
CA GLU A 373 4.17 -24.54 20.32
C GLU A 373 4.18 -26.06 20.22
N ALA A 374 3.96 -26.59 19.02
CA ALA A 374 3.79 -28.03 18.77
C ALA A 374 2.74 -28.72 19.68
N GLY A 375 1.77 -27.96 20.20
CA GLY A 375 0.61 -28.48 20.93
C GLY A 375 -0.48 -29.02 19.99
N PRO A 376 -1.61 -29.53 20.53
CA PRO A 376 -2.73 -29.97 19.70
C PRO A 376 -3.26 -28.80 18.87
N CYS A 377 -3.50 -29.04 17.58
CA CYS A 377 -4.05 -28.05 16.67
C CYS A 377 -5.48 -27.67 17.12
N LYS A 378 -5.70 -26.39 17.42
CA LYS A 378 -6.99 -25.89 17.94
C LYS A 378 -7.85 -25.24 16.86
N SER A 379 -7.22 -24.67 15.85
CA SER A 379 -7.88 -24.02 14.73
C SER A 379 -7.06 -24.19 13.46
N TRP A 380 -7.70 -23.96 12.32
CA TRP A 380 -7.06 -24.04 11.01
C TRP A 380 -7.22 -22.72 10.27
N ARG A 381 -6.27 -22.43 9.39
CA ARG A 381 -6.42 -21.40 8.36
C ARG A 381 -5.82 -21.86 7.05
N VAL A 382 -6.30 -21.27 5.96
CA VAL A 382 -5.77 -21.51 4.62
C VAL A 382 -5.04 -20.27 4.14
N LEU A 383 -3.72 -20.37 3.96
CA LEU A 383 -2.88 -19.30 3.45
C LEU A 383 -2.83 -19.32 1.93
N VAL A 384 -2.65 -18.15 1.33
CA VAL A 384 -2.26 -18.01 -0.07
C VAL A 384 -0.78 -17.64 -0.13
N LEU A 385 0.03 -18.49 -0.74
CA LEU A 385 1.47 -18.28 -0.88
C LEU A 385 1.87 -18.17 -2.35
N ALA A 386 2.87 -17.34 -2.64
CA ALA A 386 3.44 -17.27 -3.97
C ALA A 386 4.37 -18.45 -4.25
N ILE A 387 4.25 -19.07 -5.42
CA ILE A 387 5.14 -20.19 -5.84
C ILE A 387 6.21 -19.76 -6.85
N ARG A 388 6.10 -18.53 -7.38
CA ARG A 388 7.07 -17.92 -8.28
C ARG A 388 7.13 -16.41 -8.03
N LYS A 389 8.08 -15.73 -8.68
CA LYS A 389 8.10 -14.26 -8.70
C LYS A 389 6.86 -13.73 -9.42
N ILE A 390 6.15 -12.78 -8.80
CA ILE A 390 4.97 -12.11 -9.38
C ILE A 390 5.29 -10.61 -9.46
N MET A 391 5.14 -10.03 -10.64
CA MET A 391 5.37 -8.60 -10.84
C MET A 391 4.14 -7.79 -10.36
N PRO A 392 4.32 -6.52 -9.97
CA PRO A 392 3.19 -5.65 -9.64
C PRO A 392 2.16 -5.63 -10.78
N PHE A 393 0.89 -5.70 -10.41
CA PHE A 393 -0.27 -5.73 -11.30
C PHE A 393 -0.42 -6.98 -12.17
N GLU A 394 0.45 -7.99 -12.02
CA GLU A 394 0.23 -9.33 -12.57
C GLU A 394 -0.90 -10.02 -11.79
N PRO A 395 -1.93 -10.58 -12.46
CA PRO A 395 -3.01 -11.30 -11.80
C PRO A 395 -2.50 -12.48 -10.96
N LEU A 396 -3.12 -12.70 -9.81
CA LEU A 396 -2.94 -13.93 -9.05
C LEU A 396 -3.77 -15.05 -9.67
N ILE A 397 -3.13 -16.19 -9.87
CA ILE A 397 -3.67 -17.36 -10.58
C ILE A 397 -3.35 -18.60 -9.76
N ARG A 398 -4.40 -19.31 -9.33
CA ARG A 398 -4.30 -20.59 -8.62
C ARG A 398 -4.80 -21.74 -9.50
N ALA A 399 -4.32 -22.95 -9.23
CA ALA A 399 -4.88 -24.15 -9.84
C ALA A 399 -6.20 -24.55 -9.15
N ALA A 400 -7.16 -25.06 -9.92
CA ALA A 400 -8.32 -25.75 -9.38
C ALA A 400 -7.91 -27.17 -8.91
N PRO A 401 -8.41 -27.63 -7.76
CA PRO A 401 -8.24 -29.01 -7.31
C PRO A 401 -9.14 -29.98 -8.08
N SER A 402 -10.23 -29.50 -8.71
CA SER A 402 -11.20 -30.33 -9.44
C SER A 402 -11.76 -29.61 -10.67
N GLU A 403 -12.22 -30.38 -11.66
CA GLU A 403 -12.90 -29.83 -12.85
C GLU A 403 -14.19 -29.09 -12.48
N LYS A 404 -14.93 -29.57 -11.47
CA LYS A 404 -16.15 -28.92 -10.98
C LYS A 404 -15.86 -27.53 -10.44
N GLN A 405 -14.79 -27.38 -9.64
CA GLN A 405 -14.38 -26.08 -9.15
C GLN A 405 -13.90 -25.18 -10.30
N PHE A 406 -13.12 -25.72 -11.25
CA PHE A 406 -12.70 -24.94 -12.41
C PHE A 406 -13.90 -24.39 -13.17
N ALA A 407 -14.88 -25.24 -13.51
CA ALA A 407 -16.09 -24.84 -14.22
C ALA A 407 -16.90 -23.76 -13.48
N LEU A 408 -17.03 -23.88 -12.15
CA LEU A 408 -17.69 -22.86 -11.32
C LEU A 408 -16.95 -21.51 -11.38
N HIS A 409 -15.62 -21.52 -11.35
CA HIS A 409 -14.81 -20.30 -11.41
C HIS A 409 -14.73 -19.66 -12.81
N GLN A 410 -15.14 -20.38 -13.86
CA GLN A 410 -15.33 -19.78 -15.20
C GLN A 410 -16.69 -19.09 -15.36
N SER A 411 -17.64 -19.29 -14.42
CA SER A 411 -18.97 -18.70 -14.52
C SER A 411 -19.00 -17.25 -14.04
N ILE A 412 -19.43 -16.36 -14.93
CA ILE A 412 -19.60 -14.93 -14.64
C ILE A 412 -20.63 -14.72 -13.53
N ASP A 413 -21.72 -15.48 -13.51
CA ASP A 413 -22.80 -15.32 -12.52
C ASP A 413 -22.34 -15.72 -11.12
N TYR A 414 -21.52 -16.78 -11.01
CA TYR A 414 -20.89 -17.12 -9.73
C TYR A 414 -19.83 -16.08 -9.35
N ALA A 415 -18.99 -15.61 -10.29
CA ALA A 415 -17.99 -14.60 -10.00
C ALA A 415 -18.59 -13.30 -9.46
N ARG A 416 -19.71 -12.83 -10.03
CA ARG A 416 -20.45 -11.65 -9.52
C ARG A 416 -20.92 -11.81 -8.08
N ARG A 417 -21.28 -13.03 -7.67
CA ARG A 417 -21.70 -13.34 -6.29
C ARG A 417 -20.53 -13.71 -5.39
N GLY A 418 -19.29 -13.55 -5.85
CA GLY A 418 -18.10 -13.93 -5.10
C GLY A 418 -17.98 -15.45 -4.88
N PHE A 419 -18.58 -16.24 -5.77
CA PHE A 419 -18.64 -17.70 -5.71
C PHE A 419 -19.39 -18.23 -4.49
N LEU A 420 -20.36 -17.47 -3.98
CA LEU A 420 -21.28 -17.91 -2.94
C LEU A 420 -22.40 -18.79 -3.53
N GLU A 421 -22.94 -19.68 -2.70
CA GLU A 421 -24.20 -20.37 -3.00
C GLU A 421 -25.38 -19.40 -2.96
N GLU A 422 -26.43 -19.75 -3.70
CA GLU A 422 -27.67 -18.99 -3.72
C GLU A 422 -28.38 -19.17 -2.38
N PRO A 423 -28.87 -18.10 -1.72
CA PRO A 423 -29.73 -18.26 -0.56
C PRO A 423 -30.98 -19.04 -1.00
N LEU A 424 -31.21 -20.19 -0.39
CA LEU A 424 -32.43 -21.00 -0.59
C LEU A 424 -33.69 -20.25 -0.20
#